data_AF-A0A843T0Y9-F1
#
_entry.id   AF-A0A843T0Y9-F1
#
_cell.length_a   1.000
_cell.length_b   1.000
_cell.length_c   1.000
_cell.angle_alpha   90.00
_cell.angle_beta   90.00
_cell.angle_gamma   90.00
#
_symmetry.space_group_name_H-M   'P 1'
#
loop_
_entity.id
_entity.type
_entity.pdbx_description
1 polymer ?
#
loop_
_entity_poly.entity_id
_entity_poly.type
_entity_poly.pdbx_seq_one_letter_code
_entity_poly.pdbx_strand_id
1 'polypeptide(L)'
;MAKQRPRPSSKVPSSNSAGHANDGPAHPERSTAYFEAVALYEQGLEALQRHDYDRAASVLQSVLRQYPEEKELHERVRLYLSICARQIAPREAAPHTVDERLYAATLAINGGKYDEAISHLRLVRDEDPDNDHALYMLAVAHAQRGEHAEAIAHLERAIALNPENRAMARRDPDLEPVRDNEAFRSALDAATGLRASLGRRRPPKLRTPH
;
A
#
# COMPACT_ATOMS: atom_id res chain seq x y z
N MET A 1 -78.81 59.72 20.47
CA MET A 1 -77.36 59.81 20.18
C MET A 1 -77.21 59.96 18.66
N ALA A 2 -77.37 61.14 18.05
CA ALA A 2 -76.45 62.28 17.97
C ALA A 2 -75.03 61.88 17.53
N LYS A 3 -74.37 62.40 16.49
CA LYS A 3 -74.64 63.44 15.47
C LYS A 3 -73.52 63.30 14.39
N GLN A 4 -73.91 63.42 13.12
CA GLN A 4 -73.29 64.21 12.02
C GLN A 4 -71.80 64.05 11.61
N ARG A 5 -71.62 63.59 10.34
CA ARG A 5 -70.86 64.14 9.16
C ARG A 5 -69.99 65.41 9.36
N PRO A 6 -68.89 65.65 8.58
CA PRO A 6 -68.90 65.66 7.09
C PRO A 6 -67.57 65.28 6.35
N ARG A 7 -67.60 65.22 5.00
CA ARG A 7 -66.41 65.28 4.10
C ARG A 7 -65.98 66.75 3.91
N PRO A 8 -64.68 67.02 3.67
CA PRO A 8 -64.34 67.74 2.43
C PRO A 8 -63.00 67.33 1.78
N SER A 9 -62.92 67.58 0.47
CA SER A 9 -61.71 67.55 -0.36
C SER A 9 -60.65 68.55 0.11
N SER A 10 -59.34 68.26 -0.09
CA SER A 10 -58.40 69.22 -0.71
C SER A 10 -56.95 68.72 -0.77
N LYS A 11 -56.31 69.08 -1.90
CA LYS A 11 -54.87 69.33 -2.12
C LYS A 11 -53.90 68.15 -2.28
N VAL A 12 -53.51 67.93 -3.54
CA VAL A 12 -52.14 67.54 -3.92
C VAL A 12 -51.22 68.74 -3.63
N PRO A 13 -50.00 68.53 -3.09
CA PRO A 13 -48.82 68.86 -3.88
C PRO A 13 -47.70 67.80 -3.78
N SER A 14 -46.92 67.69 -4.87
CA SER A 14 -45.66 66.97 -4.94
C SER A 14 -44.72 67.28 -3.78
N SER A 15 -44.03 66.25 -3.28
CA SER A 15 -42.66 66.41 -2.81
C SER A 15 -41.87 65.14 -3.10
N ASN A 16 -40.98 65.28 -4.06
CA ASN A 16 -39.90 64.37 -4.40
C ASN A 16 -39.06 64.09 -3.15
N SER A 17 -38.88 62.83 -2.76
CA SER A 17 -37.74 62.44 -1.94
C SER A 17 -37.37 61.01 -2.25
N ALA A 18 -36.21 60.87 -2.87
CA ALA A 18 -35.51 59.63 -3.11
C ALA A 18 -35.57 58.72 -1.88
N GLY A 19 -36.21 57.57 -2.02
CA GLY A 19 -36.04 56.43 -1.15
C GLY A 19 -35.40 55.34 -1.98
N HIS A 20 -34.09 55.15 -1.83
CA HIS A 20 -33.39 53.97 -2.31
C HIS A 20 -34.10 52.74 -1.74
N ALA A 21 -34.89 52.07 -2.57
CA ALA A 21 -35.37 50.74 -2.27
C ALA A 21 -34.14 49.83 -2.28
N ASN A 22 -33.92 49.24 -1.12
CA ASN A 22 -32.83 48.40 -0.73
C ASN A 22 -32.86 47.11 -1.55
N ASP A 23 -32.20 47.09 -2.71
CA ASP A 23 -31.87 45.88 -3.45
C ASP A 23 -30.78 45.12 -2.67
N GLY A 24 -31.22 44.32 -1.70
CA GLY A 24 -30.37 43.28 -1.11
C GLY A 24 -29.86 42.35 -2.21
N PRO A 25 -28.65 41.76 -2.07
CA PRO A 25 -28.03 41.02 -3.16
C PRO A 25 -28.93 39.85 -3.56
N ALA A 26 -29.46 39.92 -4.78
CA ALA A 26 -30.17 38.83 -5.42
C ALA A 26 -29.26 37.59 -5.38
N HIS A 27 -29.70 36.53 -4.70
CA HIS A 27 -29.11 35.22 -4.95
C HIS A 27 -29.26 34.96 -6.45
N PRO A 28 -28.18 34.65 -7.19
CA PRO A 28 -28.29 34.42 -8.62
C PRO A 28 -29.33 33.32 -8.83
N GLU A 29 -30.36 33.62 -9.62
CA GLU A 29 -31.35 32.62 -10.01
C GLU A 29 -30.57 31.44 -10.60
N ARG A 30 -30.69 30.27 -9.97
CA ARG A 30 -29.97 29.07 -10.39
C ARG A 30 -30.31 28.80 -11.86
N SER A 31 -29.32 28.96 -12.72
CA SER A 31 -29.45 28.80 -14.17
C SER A 31 -29.86 27.37 -14.53
N THR A 32 -30.49 27.15 -15.68
CA THR A 32 -30.70 25.80 -16.23
C THR A 32 -29.40 24.99 -16.24
N ALA A 33 -28.28 25.63 -16.53
CA ALA A 33 -26.94 25.03 -16.49
C ALA A 33 -26.56 24.48 -15.09
N TYR A 34 -26.99 25.17 -14.02
CA TYR A 34 -26.77 24.69 -12.65
C TYR A 34 -27.51 23.37 -12.40
N PHE A 35 -28.77 23.27 -12.82
CA PHE A 35 -29.55 22.04 -12.62
C PHE A 35 -29.01 20.88 -13.45
N GLU A 36 -28.54 21.13 -14.68
CA GLU A 36 -27.88 20.11 -15.49
C GLU A 36 -26.55 19.65 -14.86
N ALA A 37 -25.75 20.58 -14.33
CA ALA A 37 -24.51 20.26 -13.63
C ALA A 37 -24.78 19.43 -12.36
N VAL A 38 -25.84 19.77 -11.61
CA VAL A 38 -26.27 19.00 -10.42
C VAL A 38 -26.69 17.58 -10.82
N ALA A 39 -27.43 17.39 -11.91
CA ALA A 39 -27.84 16.06 -12.37
C ALA A 39 -26.63 15.16 -12.72
N LEU A 40 -25.62 15.72 -13.40
CA LEU A 40 -24.37 15.00 -13.67
C LEU A 40 -23.58 14.69 -12.40
N TYR A 41 -23.53 15.64 -11.47
CA TYR A 41 -22.91 15.43 -10.17
C TYR A 41 -23.60 14.29 -9.40
N GLU A 42 -24.93 14.26 -9.35
CA GLU A 42 -25.72 13.20 -8.72
C GLU A 42 -25.46 11.84 -9.37
N GLN A 43 -25.38 11.78 -10.70
CA GLN A 43 -25.01 10.57 -11.42
C GLN A 43 -23.61 10.05 -11.02
N GLY A 44 -22.65 10.96 -10.82
CA GLY A 44 -21.33 10.62 -10.30
C GLY A 44 -21.37 10.07 -8.87
N LEU A 45 -22.25 10.62 -8.02
CA LEU A 45 -22.47 10.11 -6.66
C LEU A 45 -23.14 8.74 -6.63
N GLU A 46 -24.07 8.46 -7.55
CA GLU A 46 -24.66 7.12 -7.64
C GLU A 46 -23.60 6.07 -8.02
N ALA A 47 -22.69 6.40 -8.94
CA ALA A 47 -21.58 5.51 -9.29
C ALA A 47 -20.67 5.26 -8.07
N LEU A 48 -20.40 6.29 -7.26
CA LEU A 48 -19.69 6.17 -5.98
C LEU A 48 -20.40 5.22 -5.00
N GLN A 49 -21.73 5.34 -4.86
CA GLN A 49 -22.51 4.44 -4.01
C GLN A 49 -22.43 2.98 -4.48
N ARG A 50 -22.30 2.77 -5.79
CA ARG A 50 -22.09 1.44 -6.40
C ARG A 50 -20.63 0.98 -6.36
N HIS A 51 -19.73 1.74 -5.73
CA HIS A 51 -18.28 1.50 -5.70
C HIS A 51 -17.61 1.45 -7.09
N ASP A 52 -18.27 1.98 -8.12
CA ASP A 52 -17.73 2.09 -9.47
C ASP A 52 -16.92 3.39 -9.57
N TYR A 53 -15.70 3.36 -9.03
CA TYR A 53 -14.85 4.53 -8.89
C TYR A 53 -14.37 5.10 -10.22
N ASP A 54 -14.13 4.24 -11.22
CA ASP A 54 -13.72 4.66 -12.57
C ASP A 54 -14.83 5.45 -13.26
N ARG A 55 -16.06 4.92 -13.25
CA ARG A 55 -17.21 5.62 -13.82
C ARG A 55 -17.51 6.89 -13.05
N ALA A 56 -17.48 6.84 -11.72
CA ALA A 56 -17.71 8.02 -10.88
C ALA A 56 -16.71 9.13 -11.20
N ALA A 57 -15.42 8.81 -11.32
CA ALA A 57 -14.39 9.77 -11.66
C ALA A 57 -14.62 10.41 -13.03
N SER A 58 -14.97 9.61 -14.04
CA SER A 58 -15.25 10.09 -15.40
C SER A 58 -16.42 11.09 -15.45
N VAL A 59 -17.54 10.75 -14.79
CA VAL A 59 -18.74 11.61 -14.75
C VAL A 59 -18.47 12.88 -13.93
N LEU A 60 -17.83 12.76 -12.78
CA LEU A 60 -17.48 13.93 -11.96
C LEU A 60 -16.50 14.87 -12.69
N GLN A 61 -15.56 14.34 -13.48
CA GLN A 61 -14.69 15.15 -14.34
C GLN A 61 -15.44 15.85 -15.47
N SER A 62 -16.57 15.30 -15.96
CA SER A 62 -17.37 16.00 -16.98
C SER A 62 -18.03 17.25 -16.41
N VAL A 63 -18.43 17.25 -15.14
CA VAL A 63 -18.94 18.45 -14.45
C VAL A 63 -17.92 19.59 -14.52
N LEU A 64 -16.65 19.32 -14.16
CA LEU A 64 -15.58 20.32 -14.19
C LEU A 64 -15.29 20.88 -15.60
N ARG A 65 -15.49 20.06 -16.64
CA ARG A 65 -15.20 20.44 -18.03
C ARG A 65 -16.35 21.17 -18.70
N GLN A 66 -17.58 20.74 -18.46
CA GLN A 66 -18.77 21.23 -19.15
C GLN A 66 -19.36 22.46 -18.47
N TYR A 67 -19.17 22.62 -17.16
CA TYR A 67 -19.79 23.68 -16.37
C TYR A 67 -18.74 24.51 -15.61
N PRO A 68 -17.75 25.13 -16.29
CA PRO A 68 -16.60 25.78 -15.66
C PRO A 68 -16.95 26.94 -14.71
N GLU A 69 -18.13 27.54 -14.85
CA GLU A 69 -18.61 28.66 -14.04
C GLU A 69 -19.19 28.22 -12.67
N GLU A 70 -19.48 26.93 -12.49
CA GLU A 70 -20.14 26.39 -11.28
C GLU A 70 -19.13 26.09 -10.15
N LYS A 71 -18.53 27.15 -9.60
CA LYS A 71 -17.43 27.08 -8.63
C LYS A 71 -17.77 26.30 -7.35
N GLU A 72 -18.97 26.46 -6.81
CA GLU A 72 -19.42 25.75 -5.60
C GLU A 72 -19.50 24.24 -5.83
N LEU A 73 -20.00 23.83 -7.01
CA LEU A 73 -20.09 22.43 -7.38
C LEU A 73 -18.71 21.82 -7.61
N HIS A 74 -17.77 22.59 -8.17
CA HIS A 74 -16.39 22.13 -8.38
C HIS A 74 -15.67 21.77 -7.10
N GLU A 75 -15.83 22.55 -6.02
CA GLU A 75 -15.20 22.24 -4.74
C GLU A 75 -15.66 20.88 -4.21
N ARG A 76 -16.97 20.62 -4.30
CA ARG A 76 -17.56 19.33 -3.92
C ARG A 76 -17.07 18.20 -4.82
N VAL A 77 -17.10 18.40 -6.14
CA VAL A 77 -16.63 17.43 -7.13
C VAL A 77 -15.18 17.04 -6.87
N ARG A 78 -14.29 17.99 -6.58
CA ARG A 78 -12.87 17.71 -6.29
C ARG A 78 -12.69 16.81 -5.07
N LEU A 79 -13.49 16.99 -4.02
CA LEU A 79 -13.48 16.09 -2.86
C LEU A 79 -13.80 14.65 -3.28
N TYR A 80 -14.86 14.44 -4.05
CA TYR A 80 -15.22 13.11 -4.51
C TYR A 80 -14.21 12.51 -5.49
N LEU A 81 -13.60 13.33 -6.35
CA LEU A 81 -12.51 12.88 -7.23
C LEU A 81 -11.29 12.43 -6.43
N SER A 82 -10.96 13.08 -5.31
CA SER A 82 -9.87 12.62 -4.44
C SER A 82 -10.16 11.24 -3.81
N ILE A 83 -11.43 10.97 -3.46
CA ILE A 83 -11.86 9.66 -2.97
C ILE A 83 -11.71 8.62 -4.08
N CYS A 84 -12.21 8.92 -5.29
CA CYS A 84 -12.08 8.03 -6.44
C CYS A 84 -10.60 7.74 -6.74
N ALA A 85 -9.76 8.78 -6.80
CA ALA A 85 -8.34 8.65 -7.07
C ALA A 85 -7.65 7.74 -6.04
N ARG A 86 -8.00 7.85 -4.75
CA ARG A 86 -7.44 6.98 -3.70
C ARG A 86 -7.87 5.51 -3.86
N GLN A 87 -9.07 5.25 -4.34
CA GLN A 87 -9.59 3.88 -4.50
C GLN A 87 -9.14 3.23 -5.80
N ILE A 88 -8.95 4.03 -6.86
CA ILE A 88 -8.40 3.60 -8.14
C ILE A 88 -6.89 3.41 -8.04
N ALA A 89 -6.21 4.24 -7.23
CA ALA A 89 -4.79 4.09 -6.99
C ALA A 89 -4.50 2.66 -6.52
N PRO A 90 -3.50 1.98 -7.10
CA PRO A 90 -3.07 0.68 -6.60
C PRO A 90 -2.79 0.81 -5.11
N ARG A 91 -3.54 0.06 -4.28
CA ARG A 91 -3.15 -0.15 -2.88
C ARG A 91 -1.70 -0.63 -2.91
N GLU A 92 -0.83 0.04 -2.14
CA GLU A 92 0.63 -0.17 -2.08
C GLU A 92 1.05 -1.44 -2.81
N ALA A 93 1.58 -1.26 -4.03
CA ALA A 93 1.86 -2.35 -4.95
C ALA A 93 2.59 -3.45 -4.18
N ALA A 94 1.94 -4.61 -4.07
CA ALA A 94 2.52 -5.74 -3.35
C ALA A 94 3.94 -5.96 -3.88
N PRO A 95 4.96 -6.18 -3.03
CA PRO A 95 6.35 -6.36 -3.47
C PRO A 95 6.44 -7.27 -4.71
N HIS A 96 6.86 -6.70 -5.84
CA HIS A 96 6.77 -7.36 -7.15
C HIS A 96 8.12 -7.87 -7.63
N THR A 97 9.21 -7.23 -7.20
CA THR A 97 10.55 -7.71 -7.50
C THR A 97 11.05 -8.65 -6.41
N VAL A 98 12.04 -9.50 -6.73
CA VAL A 98 12.73 -10.33 -5.75
C VAL A 98 13.29 -9.47 -4.60
N ASP A 99 13.96 -8.36 -4.93
CA ASP A 99 14.56 -7.46 -3.94
C ASP A 99 13.52 -6.81 -3.01
N GLU A 100 12.39 -6.35 -3.56
CA GLU A 100 11.30 -5.78 -2.75
C GLU A 100 10.69 -6.83 -1.81
N ARG A 101 10.54 -8.07 -2.27
CA ARG A 101 10.01 -9.17 -1.44
C ARG A 101 10.98 -9.57 -0.34
N LEU A 102 12.29 -9.61 -0.63
CA LEU A 102 13.33 -9.84 0.37
C LEU A 102 13.35 -8.71 1.40
N TYR A 103 13.21 -7.46 0.96
CA TYR A 103 13.12 -6.32 1.86
C TYR A 103 11.86 -6.39 2.76
N ALA A 104 10.69 -6.67 2.16
CA ALA A 104 9.44 -6.84 2.91
C ALA A 104 9.53 -8.00 3.92
N ALA A 105 10.11 -9.13 3.52
CA ALA A 105 10.35 -10.26 4.41
C ALA A 105 11.28 -9.89 5.58
N THR A 106 12.33 -9.11 5.32
CA THR A 106 13.24 -8.62 6.37
C THR A 106 12.50 -7.75 7.38
N LEU A 107 11.69 -6.81 6.91
CA LEU A 107 10.86 -5.97 7.78
C LEU A 107 9.85 -6.79 8.59
N ALA A 108 9.24 -7.81 7.97
CA ALA A 108 8.30 -8.69 8.62
C ALA A 108 8.98 -9.56 9.71
N ILE A 109 10.16 -10.13 9.45
CA ILE A 109 10.96 -10.87 10.45
C ILE A 109 11.29 -9.97 11.64
N ASN A 110 11.82 -8.77 11.38
CA ASN A 110 12.16 -7.80 12.43
C ASN A 110 10.94 -7.37 13.25
N GLY A 111 9.75 -7.37 12.64
CA GLY A 111 8.48 -7.08 13.29
C GLY A 111 7.82 -8.28 13.98
N GLY A 112 8.44 -9.46 13.98
CA GLY A 112 7.86 -10.69 14.53
C GLY A 112 6.71 -11.29 13.72
N LYS A 113 6.51 -10.83 12.47
CA LYS A 113 5.41 -11.24 11.58
C LYS A 113 5.87 -12.37 10.67
N TYR A 114 6.14 -13.53 11.25
CA TYR A 114 6.78 -14.63 10.53
C TYR A 114 5.92 -15.20 9.39
N ASP A 115 4.60 -15.24 9.53
CA ASP A 115 3.68 -15.69 8.45
C ASP A 115 3.76 -14.80 7.21
N GLU A 116 3.85 -13.49 7.40
CA GLU A 116 4.00 -12.50 6.32
C GLU A 116 5.37 -12.65 5.65
N ALA A 117 6.43 -12.79 6.44
CA ALA A 117 7.78 -13.04 5.92
C ALA A 117 7.84 -14.31 5.06
N ILE A 118 7.31 -15.43 5.57
CA ILE A 118 7.26 -16.71 4.85
C ILE A 118 6.48 -16.56 3.54
N SER A 119 5.38 -15.80 3.54
CA SER A 119 4.58 -15.56 2.33
C SER A 119 5.38 -14.84 1.25
N HIS A 120 6.11 -13.77 1.60
CA HIS A 120 6.99 -13.08 0.64
C HIS A 120 8.14 -13.96 0.15
N LEU A 121 8.78 -14.70 1.05
CA LEU A 121 9.92 -15.55 0.73
C LEU A 121 9.55 -16.76 -0.13
N ARG A 122 8.34 -17.30 0.02
CA ARG A 122 7.82 -18.35 -0.89
C ARG A 122 7.71 -17.85 -2.32
N LEU A 123 7.24 -16.62 -2.52
CA LEU A 123 7.19 -16.02 -3.86
C LEU A 123 8.59 -15.85 -4.45
N VAL A 124 9.58 -15.44 -3.65
CA VAL A 124 10.98 -15.37 -4.10
C VAL A 124 11.51 -16.75 -4.48
N ARG A 125 11.30 -17.76 -3.63
CA ARG A 125 11.75 -19.14 -3.88
C ARG A 125 11.06 -19.77 -5.10
N ASP A 126 9.79 -19.46 -5.35
CA ASP A 126 9.06 -20.00 -6.50
C ASP A 126 9.55 -19.37 -7.82
N GLU A 127 10.08 -18.14 -7.77
CA GLU A 127 10.72 -17.44 -8.91
C GLU A 127 12.20 -17.84 -9.08
N ASP A 128 12.94 -17.92 -7.98
CA ASP A 128 14.36 -18.30 -7.92
C ASP A 128 14.58 -19.35 -6.80
N PRO A 129 14.46 -20.65 -7.13
CA PRO A 129 14.57 -21.74 -6.15
C PRO A 129 15.96 -21.91 -5.53
N ASP A 130 16.99 -21.35 -6.15
CA ASP A 130 18.39 -21.45 -5.70
C ASP A 130 18.90 -20.13 -5.11
N ASN A 131 18.00 -19.22 -4.74
CA ASN A 131 18.31 -18.03 -3.98
C ASN A 131 18.70 -18.38 -2.53
N ASP A 132 20.00 -18.48 -2.25
CA ASP A 132 20.50 -18.89 -0.94
C ASP A 132 20.08 -17.92 0.18
N HIS A 133 19.96 -16.63 -0.13
CA HIS A 133 19.52 -15.61 0.81
C HIS A 133 18.04 -15.80 1.21
N ALA A 134 17.15 -16.01 0.25
CA ALA A 134 15.73 -16.28 0.52
C ALA A 134 15.55 -17.57 1.33
N LEU A 135 16.31 -18.62 1.01
CA LEU A 135 16.30 -19.87 1.75
C LEU A 135 16.81 -19.68 3.19
N TYR A 136 17.85 -18.88 3.39
CA TYR A 136 18.34 -18.54 4.72
C TYR A 136 17.28 -17.78 5.53
N MET A 137 16.62 -16.78 4.93
CA MET A 137 15.55 -16.04 5.59
C MET A 137 14.33 -16.91 5.91
N LEU A 138 14.01 -17.91 5.08
CA LEU A 138 12.99 -18.91 5.38
C LEU A 138 13.38 -19.72 6.61
N ALA A 139 14.66 -20.12 6.70
CA ALA A 139 15.16 -20.83 7.87
C ALA A 139 14.97 -20.02 9.16
N VAL A 140 15.32 -18.73 9.12
CA VAL A 140 15.13 -17.80 10.24
C VAL A 140 13.64 -17.66 10.61
N ALA A 141 12.77 -17.39 9.64
CA ALA A 141 11.34 -17.19 9.91
C ALA A 141 10.67 -18.46 10.47
N HIS A 142 11.01 -19.63 9.93
CA HIS A 142 10.50 -20.92 10.43
C HIS A 142 11.05 -21.23 11.84
N ALA A 143 12.33 -20.94 12.11
CA ALA A 143 12.92 -21.16 13.44
C ALA A 143 12.18 -20.33 14.51
N GLN A 144 11.94 -19.05 14.22
CA GLN A 144 11.23 -18.13 15.12
C GLN A 144 9.75 -18.48 15.30
N ARG A 145 9.13 -19.08 14.28
CA ARG A 145 7.75 -19.60 14.35
C ARG A 145 7.64 -20.93 15.10
N GLY A 146 8.77 -21.59 15.43
CA GLY A 146 8.80 -22.90 16.09
C GLY A 146 8.75 -24.10 15.13
N GLU A 147 8.82 -23.85 13.82
CA GLU A 147 8.79 -24.86 12.76
C GLU A 147 10.22 -25.35 12.48
N HIS A 148 10.79 -26.06 13.45
CA HIS A 148 12.22 -26.38 13.48
C HIS A 148 12.67 -27.29 12.33
N ALA A 149 11.84 -28.22 11.87
CA ALA A 149 12.20 -29.14 10.79
C ALA A 149 12.35 -28.40 9.45
N GLU A 150 11.39 -27.52 9.15
CA GLU A 150 11.38 -26.64 7.99
C GLU A 150 12.55 -25.67 8.04
N ALA A 151 12.83 -25.10 9.21
CA ALA A 151 13.97 -24.21 9.40
C ALA A 151 15.29 -24.87 9.01
N ILE A 152 15.52 -26.09 9.50
CA ILE A 152 16.76 -26.84 9.24
C ILE A 152 16.84 -27.24 7.76
N ALA A 153 15.75 -27.71 7.16
CA ALA A 153 15.74 -28.09 5.73
C ALA A 153 16.08 -26.90 4.82
N HIS A 154 15.51 -25.72 5.09
CA HIS A 154 15.84 -24.51 4.34
C HIS A 154 17.28 -24.05 4.56
N LEU A 155 17.78 -24.15 5.80
CA LEU A 155 19.17 -23.80 6.12
C LEU A 155 20.18 -24.73 5.44
N GLU A 156 19.92 -26.04 5.42
CA GLU A 156 20.77 -27.01 4.73
C GLU A 156 20.91 -26.69 3.24
N ARG A 157 19.79 -26.33 2.60
CA ARG A 157 19.79 -25.91 1.20
C ARG A 157 20.56 -24.60 1.00
N ALA A 158 20.33 -23.60 1.85
CA ALA A 158 21.05 -22.32 1.79
C ALA A 158 22.57 -22.51 1.94
N ILE A 159 23.00 -23.41 2.84
CA ILE A 159 24.40 -23.75 3.06
C ILE A 159 25.00 -24.53 1.89
N ALA A 160 24.23 -25.40 1.25
CA ALA A 160 24.67 -26.15 0.07
C ALA A 160 24.93 -25.23 -1.13
N LEU A 161 24.09 -24.20 -1.30
CA LEU A 161 24.23 -23.20 -2.36
C LEU A 161 25.35 -22.21 -2.05
N ASN A 162 25.41 -21.72 -0.81
CA ASN A 162 26.43 -20.78 -0.35
C ASN A 162 26.97 -21.21 1.03
N PRO A 163 28.19 -21.80 1.07
CA PRO A 163 28.79 -22.26 2.32
C PRO A 163 29.04 -21.17 3.38
N GLU A 164 29.05 -19.89 3.03
CA GLU A 164 29.20 -18.78 3.99
C GLU A 164 28.02 -18.68 4.95
N ASN A 165 26.83 -19.08 4.51
CA ASN A 165 25.62 -19.15 5.34
C ASN A 165 25.81 -19.99 6.60
N ARG A 166 26.72 -20.97 6.58
CA ARG A 166 27.07 -21.77 7.77
C ARG A 166 27.72 -20.92 8.86
N ALA A 167 28.65 -20.04 8.48
CA ALA A 167 29.35 -19.19 9.44
C ALA A 167 28.40 -18.13 10.02
N MET A 168 27.47 -17.63 9.19
CA MET A 168 26.40 -16.74 9.60
C MET A 168 25.45 -17.43 10.59
N ALA A 169 24.91 -18.60 10.23
CA ALA A 169 23.96 -19.36 11.06
C ALA A 169 24.50 -19.72 12.45
N ARG A 170 25.82 -19.98 12.56
CA ARG A 170 26.48 -20.24 13.86
C ARG A 170 26.39 -19.07 14.82
N ARG A 171 26.28 -17.83 14.33
CA ARG A 171 26.33 -16.59 15.12
C ARG A 171 25.01 -15.84 15.12
N ASP A 172 24.07 -16.27 14.30
CA ASP A 172 22.76 -15.66 14.17
C ASP A 172 21.93 -15.91 15.45
N PRO A 173 21.47 -14.86 16.16
CA PRO A 173 20.59 -15.01 17.30
C PRO A 173 19.18 -15.47 16.90
N ASP A 174 18.74 -15.22 15.67
CA ASP A 174 17.40 -15.59 15.23
C ASP A 174 17.27 -17.11 14.99
N LEU A 175 18.38 -17.84 15.01
CA LEU A 175 18.43 -19.30 14.98
C LEU A 175 18.66 -19.93 16.36
N GLU A 176 18.62 -19.15 17.45
CA GLU A 176 18.66 -19.69 18.81
C GLU A 176 17.59 -20.77 19.07
N PRO A 177 16.33 -20.65 18.60
CA PRO A 177 15.31 -21.68 18.83
C PRO A 177 15.67 -23.06 18.29
N VAL A 178 16.56 -23.15 17.29
CA VAL A 178 16.98 -24.41 16.67
C VAL A 178 18.40 -24.83 17.06
N ARG A 179 19.11 -24.02 17.85
CA ARG A 179 20.55 -24.21 18.16
C ARG A 179 20.84 -25.53 18.91
N ASP A 180 19.89 -26.00 19.69
CA ASP A 180 19.99 -27.26 20.43
C ASP A 180 19.54 -28.50 19.65
N ASN A 181 18.99 -28.31 18.45
CA ASN A 181 18.57 -29.41 17.59
C ASN A 181 19.79 -30.15 17.03
N GLU A 182 19.80 -31.49 17.15
CA GLU A 182 20.90 -32.33 16.65
C GLU A 182 21.11 -32.18 15.14
N ALA A 183 20.04 -32.12 14.36
CA ALA A 183 20.12 -31.96 12.90
C ALA A 183 20.70 -30.57 12.53
N PHE A 184 20.35 -29.53 13.27
CA PHE A 184 20.95 -28.20 13.09
C PHE A 184 22.47 -28.23 13.32
N ARG A 185 22.91 -28.82 14.44
CA ARG A 185 24.35 -28.96 14.75
C ARG A 185 25.07 -29.77 13.67
N SER A 186 24.47 -30.88 13.23
CA SER A 186 24.99 -31.72 12.16
C SER A 186 25.15 -30.95 10.83
N ALA A 187 24.14 -30.18 10.42
CA ALA A 187 24.19 -29.35 9.21
C ALA A 187 25.35 -28.33 9.24
N LEU A 188 25.64 -27.78 10.42
CA LEU A 188 26.77 -26.89 10.64
C LEU A 188 28.12 -27.62 10.67
N ASP A 189 28.17 -28.88 11.08
CA ASP A 189 29.42 -29.63 11.23
C ASP A 189 29.85 -30.39 9.96
N ALA A 190 28.90 -30.77 9.09
CA ALA A 190 29.11 -31.66 7.94
C ALA A 190 30.25 -31.25 6.97
N ALA A 191 30.59 -29.95 6.86
CA ALA A 191 31.69 -29.50 6.00
C ALA A 191 33.08 -29.54 6.66
N THR A 192 33.15 -29.67 7.99
CA THR A 192 34.42 -29.68 8.74
C THR A 192 35.16 -31.01 8.54
N GLY A 193 34.44 -32.10 8.24
CA GLY A 193 35.00 -33.44 8.01
C GLY A 193 35.75 -33.62 6.68
N LEU A 194 35.41 -32.87 5.64
CA LEU A 194 36.01 -33.07 4.31
C LEU A 194 37.44 -32.51 4.19
N ARG A 195 37.80 -31.53 5.03
CA ARG A 195 39.17 -30.98 5.09
C ARG A 195 40.14 -31.89 5.86
N ALA A 196 39.65 -32.73 6.78
CA ALA A 196 40.49 -33.64 7.55
C ALA A 196 40.98 -34.86 6.74
N SER A 197 40.29 -35.24 5.67
CA SER A 197 40.65 -36.39 4.82
C SER A 197 41.60 -36.04 3.65
N LEU A 198 41.77 -34.77 3.31
CA LEU A 198 42.66 -34.32 2.22
C LEU A 198 44.11 -34.04 2.66
N GLY A 199 44.42 -34.11 3.96
CA GLY A 199 45.74 -33.81 4.53
C GLY A 199 46.76 -34.96 4.57
N ARG A 200 46.46 -36.15 4.02
CA ARG A 200 47.38 -37.31 4.04
C ARG A 200 47.68 -37.86 2.64
N ARG A 201 48.07 -37.02 1.68
CA ARG A 201 48.81 -37.51 0.50
C ARG A 201 50.31 -37.41 0.75
N ARG A 202 50.93 -38.55 1.10
CA ARG A 202 52.40 -38.69 1.10
C ARG A 202 52.93 -38.36 -0.30
N PRO A 203 53.99 -37.55 -0.45
CA PRO A 203 54.59 -37.31 -1.75
C PRO A 203 55.24 -38.60 -2.29
N PRO A 204 55.21 -38.84 -3.61
CA PRO A 204 55.87 -40.00 -4.20
C PRO A 204 57.39 -39.85 -4.12
N LYS A 205 58.09 -40.94 -3.78
CA LYS A 205 59.55 -40.99 -3.75
C LYS A 205 60.09 -40.80 -5.17
N LEU A 206 60.79 -39.70 -5.40
CA LEU A 206 61.58 -39.47 -6.62
C LEU A 206 62.70 -40.50 -6.67
N ARG A 207 62.67 -41.34 -7.71
CA ARG A 207 63.71 -42.33 -8.02
C ARG A 207 64.73 -41.66 -8.93
N THR A 208 65.94 -41.41 -8.42
CA THR A 208 67.06 -40.88 -9.20
C THR A 208 67.64 -41.98 -10.10
N PRO A 209 67.91 -41.71 -11.39
CA PRO A 209 68.66 -42.64 -12.24
C PRO A 209 70.18 -42.50 -12.00
N HIS A 210 70.89 -43.63 -12.15
CA HIS A 210 72.33 -43.80 -12.06
C HIS A 210 73.08 -43.23 -13.28
#